data_AF-A0A927NSP1-F1
#
_entry.id   AF-A0A927NSP1-F1
#
_cell.length_a   1.000
_cell.length_b   1.000
_cell.length_c   1.000
_cell.angle_alpha   90.00
_cell.angle_beta   90.00
_cell.angle_gamma   90.00
#
_symmetry.space_group_name_H-M   'P 1'
#
loop_
_entity.id
_entity.type
_entity.pdbx_description
1 polymer ?
#
loop_
_entity_poly.entity_id
_entity_poly.type
_entity_poly.pdbx_seq_one_letter_code
_entity_poly.pdbx_strand_id
1 'polypeptide(L)' 'MRCACPNCGVYMVHAEDLISGCICPNCRSRCNACLGTDSILTKDDLKQLADRPWFDTEPREEEYEENWED' A
#
# COMPACT_ATOMS: atom_id res chain seq x y z
N MET A 1 -2.41 -6.18 9.46
CA MET A 1 -2.68 -6.55 8.04
C MET A 1 -2.23 -7.99 7.84
N ARG A 2 -3.00 -8.82 7.12
CA ARG A 2 -2.69 -10.25 6.89
C ARG A 2 -2.63 -10.47 5.38
N CYS A 3 -1.53 -11.00 4.86
CA CYS A 3 -1.29 -11.11 3.42
C CYS A 3 -0.87 -12.53 3.00
N ALA A 4 -1.16 -12.88 1.75
CA ALA A 4 -0.62 -14.06 1.09
C ALA A 4 0.75 -13.75 0.49
N CYS A 5 1.66 -14.74 0.48
CA CYS A 5 2.99 -14.57 -0.09
C CYS A 5 2.92 -14.35 -1.60
N PRO A 6 3.52 -13.28 -2.16
CA PRO A 6 3.50 -13.04 -3.60
C PRO A 6 4.25 -14.13 -4.40
N ASN A 7 5.15 -14.86 -3.75
CA ASN A 7 5.94 -15.90 -4.41
C ASN A 7 5.26 -17.28 -4.41
N CYS A 8 4.41 -17.59 -3.42
CA CYS A 8 3.86 -18.95 -3.27
C CYS A 8 2.43 -19.01 -2.72
N GLY A 9 1.74 -17.89 -2.53
CA GLY A 9 0.35 -17.80 -2.08
C GLY A 9 0.10 -18.16 -0.61
N VAL A 10 1.10 -18.70 0.10
CA VAL A 10 0.95 -19.11 1.50
C VAL A 10 0.69 -17.91 2.40
N TYR A 11 -0.25 -18.08 3.33
CA TYR A 11 -0.57 -17.09 4.35
C TYR A 11 0.67 -16.71 5.17
N MET A 12 0.93 -15.42 5.30
CA MET A 12 2.10 -14.88 6.01
C MET A 12 1.70 -14.27 7.36
N VAL A 13 2.62 -14.34 8.33
CA VAL A 13 2.46 -13.74 9.65
C VAL A 13 3.41 -12.55 9.77
N HIS A 14 2.97 -11.49 10.46
CA HIS A 14 3.81 -10.35 10.76
C HIS A 14 4.94 -10.77 11.71
N ALA A 15 6.17 -10.40 11.37
CA ALA A 15 7.34 -10.62 12.21
C ALA A 15 7.56 -9.41 13.11
N GLU A 16 7.65 -9.66 14.41
CA GLU A 16 7.93 -8.64 15.44
C GLU A 16 9.43 -8.58 15.74
N ASP A 17 10.26 -8.56 14.70
CA ASP A 17 11.71 -8.35 14.80
C ASP A 17 12.09 -6.89 14.50
N LEU A 18 13.38 -6.57 14.48
CA LEU A 18 13.89 -5.22 14.17
C LEU A 18 13.54 -4.75 12.75
N ILE A 19 13.09 -5.64 11.85
CA ILE A 19 12.81 -5.33 10.45
C ILE A 19 11.32 -5.59 10.19
N SER A 20 10.48 -4.57 10.37
CA SER A 20 9.03 -4.72 10.20
C SER A 20 8.66 -5.34 8.84
N GLY A 21 7.76 -6.33 8.88
CA GLY A 21 7.30 -7.02 7.67
C GLY A 21 6.68 -8.37 7.98
N CYS A 22 6.06 -9.00 7.00
CA CYS A 22 5.60 -10.38 7.11
C CYS A 22 6.67 -11.34 6.56
N ILE A 23 6.85 -12.50 7.19
CA ILE A 23 7.76 -13.55 6.71
C ILE A 23 6.94 -14.77 6.25
N CYS A 24 7.24 -15.28 5.06
CA CYS A 24 6.58 -16.49 4.55
C CYS A 24 7.14 -17.74 5.24
N PRO A 25 6.30 -18.59 5.86
CA PRO A 25 6.78 -19.80 6.53
C PRO A 25 7.29 -20.88 5.56
N ASN A 26 6.90 -20.82 4.28
CA ASN A 26 7.31 -21.79 3.27
C ASN A 26 8.61 -21.39 2.55
N CYS A 27 8.65 -20.19 1.96
CA CYS A 27 9.78 -19.75 1.13
C CYS A 27 10.70 -18.71 1.79
N ARG A 28 10.38 -18.24 3.01
CA ARG A 28 11.14 -17.23 3.78
C ARG A 28 11.26 -15.85 3.15
N SER A 29 10.53 -15.56 2.07
CA SER A 29 10.42 -14.20 1.53
C SER A 29 9.87 -13.25 2.59
N ARG A 30 10.47 -12.06 2.73
CA ARG A 30 9.95 -10.96 3.55
C ARG A 30 9.14 -10.00 2.68
N CYS A 31 8.00 -9.54 3.19
CA CYS A 31 7.13 -8.57 2.50
C CYS A 31 6.84 -7.37 3.41
N ASN A 32 7.00 -6.17 2.88
CA ASN A 32 6.72 -4.89 3.53
C ASN A 32 5.74 -4.02 2.72
N ALA A 33 5.12 -4.55 1.66
CA ALA A 33 4.29 -3.78 0.73
C ALA A 33 3.13 -3.03 1.39
N CYS A 34 2.52 -3.62 2.43
CA CYS A 34 1.41 -3.00 3.15
C CYS A 34 1.85 -1.99 4.22
N LEU A 35 3.14 -1.92 4.54
CA LEU A 35 3.67 -0.99 5.55
C LEU A 35 3.83 0.44 5.00
N GLY A 36 3.50 0.66 3.72
CA GLY A 36 3.74 1.93 3.05
C GLY A 36 5.22 2.16 2.81
N THR A 37 5.58 3.40 2.48
CA THR A 37 6.95 3.79 2.13
C THR A 37 7.78 4.24 3.34
N ASP A 38 7.19 4.23 4.54
CA ASP A 38 7.77 4.80 5.79
C ASP A 38 8.39 6.20 5.58
N SER A 39 7.84 6.96 4.62
CA SER A 39 8.35 8.26 4.23
C SER A 39 7.33 9.32 4.58
N ILE A 40 7.71 10.25 5.46
CA ILE A 40 6.96 11.49 5.67
C ILE A 40 7.30 12.42 4.51
N LEU A 41 6.33 12.72 3.65
CA LEU A 41 6.50 13.66 2.55
C LEU A 41 6.18 15.08 3.01
N THR A 42 7.09 16.02 2.72
CA THR A 42 6.83 17.45 2.90
C THR A 42 5.98 18.00 1.76
N LYS A 43 5.46 19.21 1.92
CA LYS A 43 4.71 19.91 0.86
C LYS A 43 5.56 20.09 -0.42
N ASP A 44 6.86 20.33 -0.29
CA ASP A 44 7.73 20.51 -1.45
C ASP A 44 8.07 19.18 -2.13
N ASP A 45 8.14 18.08 -1.38
CA ASP A 45 8.26 16.73 -1.96
C ASP A 45 7.04 16.39 -2.83
N LEU A 46 5.84 16.75 -2.37
CA LEU A 46 4.61 16.56 -3.14
C LEU A 46 4.59 17.37 -4.44
N LYS A 47 5.11 18.60 -4.45
CA LYS A 47 5.19 19.41 -5.67
C LYS A 47 6.08 18.77 -6.73
N GLN A 48 7.16 18.09 -6.33
CA GLN A 48 8.04 17.39 -7.27
C GLN A 48 7.38 16.17 -7.92
N LEU A 49 6.30 15.64 -7.32
CA LEU A 49 5.52 14.56 -7.90
C LEU A 49 4.51 15.05 -8.94
N ALA A 50 4.15 16.33 -8.95
CA ALA A 50 3.10 16.89 -9.81
C ALA A 50 3.37 16.70 -11.31
N ASP A 51 4.64 16.68 -11.74
CA ASP A 51 5.01 16.52 -13.15
C ASP A 51 5.08 15.04 -13.59
N ARG A 52 4.74 14.08 -12.71
CA ARG A 52 4.81 12.66 -13.03
C ARG A 52 3.57 12.24 -13.81
N PRO A 53 3.71 11.44 -14.88
CA PRO A 53 2.59 11.06 -15.76
C PRO A 53 1.52 10.21 -15.06
N TRP A 54 1.82 9.64 -13.89
CA TRP A 54 0.92 8.83 -13.08
C TRP A 54 0.36 9.58 -11.87
N PHE A 55 0.78 10.82 -11.63
CA PHE A 55 0.33 11.63 -10.50
C PHE A 55 -0.74 12.59 -10.97
N ASP A 56 -1.98 12.12 -10.92
CA ASP A 56 -3.14 12.92 -11.30
C ASP A 56 -3.47 13.93 -10.19
N THR A 57 -3.45 15.21 -10.54
CA THR A 57 -3.81 16.31 -9.63
C THR A 57 -5.24 16.78 -9.85
N GLU A 58 -5.93 16.30 -10.89
CA GLU A 58 -7.31 16.68 -11.14
C GLU A 58 -8.22 15.99 -10.12
N PRO A 59 -9.17 16.72 -9.49
CA PRO A 59 -10.15 16.11 -8.63
C PRO A 59 -10.95 15.09 -9.44
N ARG A 60 -10.98 13.83 -9.00
CA ARG A 60 -11.86 12.84 -9.61
C ARG A 60 -13.29 13.23 -9.28
N GLU A 61 -14.08 13.59 -10.28
CA GLU A 61 -15.53 13.72 -10.15
C GLU A 61 -16.10 12.33 -9.84
N GLU A 62 -16.25 12.00 -8.57
CA GLU A 62 -16.98 10.82 -8.15
C GLU A 62 -18.46 11.13 -8.23
N GLU A 63 -19.14 10.56 -9.23
CA GLU A 63 -20.59 10.54 -9.32
C GLU A 63 -21.10 9.63 -8.18
N TYR A 64 -21.47 10.24 -7.05
CA TYR A 64 -22.15 9.53 -5.97
C TYR A 64 -23.57 9.22 -6.43
N GLU A 65 -23.79 8.03 -7.02
CA GLU A 65 -25.14 7.48 -7.16
C GLU A 65 -25.67 7.16 -5.75
N GLU A 66 -26.42 8.09 -5.17
CA GLU A 66 -27.20 7.89 -3.96
C GLU A 66 -28.34 6.87 -4.23
N ASN A 67 -28.03 5.57 -4.22
CA ASN A 67 -29.06 4.53 -4.18
C ASN A 67 -29.55 4.33 -2.74
N TRP A 68 -30.45 5.21 -2.29
CA TRP A 68 -31.25 5.00 -1.09
C TRP A 68 -32.45 4.12 -1.47
N GLU A 69 -32.34 2.81 -1.27
CA GLU A 69 -33.50 1.91 -1.42
C GLU A 69 -34.44 2.07 -0.20
N ASP A 70 -35.74 2.28 -0.51
CA ASP A 70 -36.90 2.38 0.41
C ASP A 70 -37.18 1.09 1.21
#